data_AF-A0A1H9Y9J8-F1
#
_entry.id   AF-A0A1H9Y9J8-F1
#
_cell.length_a   1.000
_cell.length_b   1.000
_cell.length_c   1.000
_cell.angle_alpha   90.00
_cell.angle_beta   90.00
_cell.angle_gamma   90.00
#
_symmetry.space_group_name_H-M   'P 1'
#
loop_
_entity.id
_entity.type
_entity.pdbx_description
1 polymer ?
#
loop_
_entity_poly.entity_id
_entity_poly.type
_entity_poly.pdbx_seq_one_letter_code
_entity_poly.pdbx_strand_id
1 'polypeptide(L)'
;MDPVTVAKVAMLVKEQLKSEEKRRRLLIAVISIVMSVVFVFSAVTYIITHPVDIIFGDGDGIKIGENIKIDASHVEKSVWDSLKKKGFSDAGAAGTMGNMCAESHFNPSAGYCGHYGICQWGGGRYTGLVNYAGEAPWNNLETQLDYFFMECQKNYNGVWNEMINATDVIRATDYFCAYYEICPGTLGNWAYSTIDGKAYQGLADRRAYAKAYMQKFAQGGKE
;
A
#
# COMPACT_ATOMS: atom_id res chain seq x y z
N MET A 1 6.97 52.50 12.57
CA MET A 1 7.73 51.93 11.43
C MET A 1 7.11 52.50 10.17
N ASP A 2 7.87 53.14 9.30
CA ASP A 2 7.28 53.79 8.12
C ASP A 2 6.84 52.73 7.07
N PRO A 3 5.87 53.06 6.20
CA PRO A 3 5.31 52.12 5.24
C PRO A 3 6.34 51.51 4.27
N VAL A 4 7.41 52.24 3.94
CA VAL A 4 8.46 51.76 3.02
C VAL A 4 9.31 50.69 3.71
N THR A 5 9.62 50.86 4.99
CA THR A 5 10.34 49.85 5.77
C THR A 5 9.50 48.59 5.96
N VAL A 6 8.19 48.71 6.19
CA VAL A 6 7.29 47.54 6.29
C VAL A 6 7.24 46.74 4.98
N ALA A 7 7.16 47.43 3.83
CA ALA A 7 7.14 46.79 2.53
C ALA A 7 8.44 46.02 2.22
N LYS A 8 9.60 46.60 2.59
CA LYS A 8 10.91 45.95 2.44
C LYS A 8 11.03 44.69 3.30
N VAL A 9 10.59 44.75 4.56
CA VAL A 9 10.59 43.58 5.44
C VAL A 9 9.68 42.48 4.91
N ALA A 10 8.47 42.81 4.45
CA ALA A 10 7.55 41.83 3.89
C ALA A 10 8.10 41.14 2.63
N MET A 11 8.84 41.87 1.79
CA MET A 11 9.48 41.31 0.59
C MET A 11 10.60 40.33 0.97
N LEU A 12 11.46 40.70 1.91
CA LEU A 12 12.53 39.83 2.41
C LEU A 12 11.97 38.55 3.05
N VAL A 13 10.89 38.66 3.83
CA VAL A 13 10.21 37.50 4.42
C VAL A 13 9.65 36.56 3.34
N LYS A 14 9.03 37.11 2.27
CA LYS A 14 8.52 36.30 1.15
C LYS A 14 9.64 35.57 0.40
N GLU A 15 10.77 36.23 0.17
CA GLU A 15 11.93 35.60 -0.48
C GLU A 15 12.53 34.47 0.37
N GLN A 16 12.64 34.69 1.69
CA GLN A 16 13.10 33.65 2.63
C GLN A 16 12.19 32.42 2.61
N LEU A 17 10.85 32.61 2.69
CA LEU A 17 9.86 31.52 2.63
C LEU A 17 9.96 30.71 1.32
N LYS A 18 10.09 31.39 0.18
CA LYS A 18 10.24 30.74 -1.13
C LYS A 18 11.54 29.92 -1.20
N SER A 19 12.61 30.40 -0.58
CA SER A 19 13.89 29.68 -0.50
C SER A 19 13.78 28.42 0.37
N GLU A 20 13.04 28.49 1.49
CA GLU A 20 12.79 27.34 2.35
C GLU A 20 11.91 26.29 1.67
N GLU A 21 10.85 26.68 0.98
CA GLU A 21 10.04 25.76 0.19
C GLU A 21 10.85 25.03 -0.87
N LYS A 22 11.74 25.75 -1.57
CA LYS A 22 12.63 25.14 -2.56
C LYS A 22 13.60 24.15 -1.90
N ARG A 23 14.18 24.49 -0.75
CA ARG A 23 15.05 23.59 0.03
C ARG A 23 14.29 22.34 0.50
N ARG A 24 13.06 22.50 1.00
CA ARG A 24 12.19 21.38 1.41
C ARG A 24 11.83 20.46 0.25
N ARG A 25 11.48 21.01 -0.92
CA ARG A 25 11.23 20.23 -2.14
C ARG A 25 12.45 19.43 -2.58
N LEU A 26 13.64 20.06 -2.53
CA LEU A 26 14.88 19.38 -2.86
C LEU A 26 15.17 18.24 -1.88
N LEU A 27 14.97 18.48 -0.57
CA LEU A 27 15.16 17.47 0.47
C LEU A 27 14.22 16.27 0.28
N ILE A 28 12.95 16.50 -0.03
CA ILE A 28 11.98 15.42 -0.27
C ILE A 28 12.33 14.63 -1.53
N ALA A 29 12.72 15.29 -2.62
CA ALA A 29 13.13 14.62 -3.84
C ALA A 29 14.38 13.75 -3.60
N VAL A 30 15.36 14.27 -2.86
CA VAL A 30 16.57 13.51 -2.48
C VAL A 30 16.22 12.32 -1.60
N ILE A 31 15.36 12.49 -0.58
CA ILE A 31 14.90 11.39 0.27
C ILE A 31 14.17 10.32 -0.55
N SER A 32 13.30 10.71 -1.48
CA SER A 32 12.54 9.77 -2.32
C SER A 32 13.44 8.96 -3.25
N ILE A 33 14.48 9.60 -3.81
CA ILE A 33 15.49 8.93 -4.62
C ILE A 33 16.31 7.96 -3.76
N VAL A 34 16.76 8.40 -2.58
CA VAL A 34 17.52 7.55 -1.65
C VAL A 34 16.70 6.35 -1.21
N MET A 35 15.41 6.53 -0.90
CA MET A 35 14.47 5.46 -0.57
C MET A 35 14.33 4.45 -1.72
N SER A 36 14.21 4.93 -2.96
CA SER A 36 14.11 4.07 -4.14
C SER A 36 15.40 3.27 -4.37
N VAL A 37 16.57 3.89 -4.18
CA VAL A 37 17.87 3.23 -4.33
C VAL A 37 18.12 2.20 -3.24
N VAL A 38 17.78 2.52 -1.98
CA VAL A 38 17.88 1.57 -0.85
C VAL A 38 16.96 0.38 -1.09
N PHE A 39 15.73 0.61 -1.56
CA PHE A 39 14.78 -0.47 -1.86
C PHE A 39 15.29 -1.42 -2.95
N VAL A 40 15.79 -0.88 -4.07
CA VAL A 40 16.36 -1.70 -5.16
C VAL A 40 17.62 -2.45 -4.69
N PHE A 41 18.49 -1.79 -3.92
CA PHE A 41 19.71 -2.43 -3.42
C PHE A 41 19.39 -3.57 -2.44
N SER A 42 18.46 -3.35 -1.50
CA SER A 42 18.00 -4.39 -0.57
C SER A 42 17.39 -5.59 -1.30
N ALA A 43 16.57 -5.36 -2.33
CA ALA A 43 15.99 -6.42 -3.15
C ALA A 43 17.07 -7.25 -3.86
N VAL A 44 18.08 -6.60 -4.43
CA VAL A 44 19.21 -7.29 -5.10
C VAL A 44 20.05 -8.07 -4.09
N THR A 45 20.36 -7.50 -2.93
CA THR A 45 21.13 -8.21 -1.89
C THR A 45 20.37 -9.42 -1.33
N TYR A 46 19.05 -9.32 -1.14
CA TYR A 46 18.24 -10.43 -0.63
C TYR A 46 18.28 -11.64 -1.57
N ILE A 47 18.19 -11.40 -2.88
CA ILE A 47 18.27 -12.46 -3.90
C ILE A 47 19.65 -13.14 -3.91
N ILE A 48 20.73 -12.38 -3.67
CA ILE A 48 22.10 -12.91 -3.69
C ILE A 48 22.41 -13.70 -2.40
N THR A 49 21.86 -13.31 -1.25
CA THR A 49 22.19 -13.91 0.06
C THR A 49 21.29 -15.06 0.47
N HIS A 50 20.18 -15.29 -0.24
CA HIS A 50 19.25 -16.40 0.02
C HIS A 50 19.14 -17.32 -1.22
N PRO A 51 20.22 -18.02 -1.61
CA PRO A 51 20.11 -19.07 -2.61
C PRO A 51 19.16 -20.16 -2.11
N VAL A 52 18.22 -20.57 -2.95
CA VAL A 52 17.20 -21.56 -2.61
C VAL A 52 17.81 -22.96 -2.69
N ASP A 53 18.03 -23.61 -1.55
CA ASP A 53 18.40 -25.02 -1.47
C ASP A 53 17.13 -25.89 -1.52
N ILE A 54 16.96 -26.65 -2.61
CA ILE A 54 15.79 -27.53 -2.81
C ILE A 54 16.17 -28.95 -2.39
N ILE A 55 15.63 -29.43 -1.26
CA ILE A 55 15.65 -30.84 -0.86
C ILE A 55 14.31 -31.47 -1.27
N PHE A 56 14.32 -32.39 -2.24
CA PHE A 56 13.15 -33.17 -2.66
C PHE A 56 13.06 -34.48 -1.87
N GLY A 57 11.89 -34.76 -1.29
CA GLY A 57 11.44 -36.08 -0.84
C GLY A 57 10.47 -36.68 -1.86
N ASP A 58 10.61 -37.98 -2.08
CA ASP A 58 10.11 -38.82 -3.19
C ASP A 58 8.62 -38.74 -3.57
N GLY A 59 8.38 -38.90 -4.88
CA GLY A 59 7.29 -39.76 -5.38
C GLY A 59 6.01 -39.10 -5.89
N ASP A 60 6.04 -38.50 -7.08
CA ASP A 60 5.16 -38.84 -8.22
C ASP A 60 5.20 -37.72 -9.27
N GLY A 61 5.61 -38.09 -10.48
CA GLY A 61 6.11 -37.17 -11.50
C GLY A 61 5.06 -36.25 -12.13
N ILE A 62 5.29 -34.95 -12.00
CA ILE A 62 4.72 -33.93 -12.90
C ILE A 62 5.73 -33.70 -14.04
N LYS A 63 5.32 -34.03 -15.26
CA LYS A 63 6.06 -33.64 -16.47
C LYS A 63 5.88 -32.14 -16.69
N ILE A 64 6.88 -31.37 -16.32
CA ILE A 64 6.91 -29.92 -16.52
C ILE A 64 7.26 -29.59 -17.98
N GLY A 65 6.25 -29.24 -18.76
CA GLY A 65 6.38 -28.37 -19.91
C GLY A 65 5.96 -26.96 -19.50
N GLU A 66 6.80 -25.98 -19.79
CA GLU A 66 6.69 -24.53 -19.49
C GLU A 66 7.24 -24.02 -18.15
N ASN A 67 8.02 -22.94 -18.29
CA ASN A 67 8.70 -22.18 -17.25
C ASN A 67 7.73 -21.67 -16.19
N ILE A 68 7.69 -22.31 -15.01
CA ILE A 68 6.97 -21.79 -13.85
C ILE A 68 7.75 -20.58 -13.31
N LYS A 69 7.41 -19.38 -13.78
CA LYS A 69 7.65 -18.15 -13.03
C LYS A 69 6.72 -18.21 -11.82
N ILE A 70 7.26 -18.33 -10.61
CA ILE A 70 6.45 -18.05 -9.41
C ILE A 70 6.28 -16.53 -9.38
N ASP A 71 5.19 -16.13 -10.01
CA ASP A 71 4.88 -14.80 -10.52
C ASP A 71 4.11 -14.03 -9.46
N ALA A 72 4.43 -12.74 -9.25
CA ALA A 72 3.67 -11.83 -8.40
C ALA A 72 2.15 -11.86 -8.72
N SER A 73 1.79 -12.25 -9.95
CA SER A 73 0.40 -12.54 -10.34
C SER A 73 -0.32 -13.57 -9.45
N HIS A 74 0.39 -14.55 -8.87
CA HIS A 74 -0.21 -15.56 -8.00
C HIS A 74 -0.59 -14.99 -6.63
N VAL A 75 0.26 -14.14 -6.04
CA VAL A 75 -0.04 -13.46 -4.77
C VAL A 75 -1.22 -12.50 -4.94
N GLU A 76 -1.19 -11.67 -5.98
CA GLU A 76 -2.29 -10.75 -6.30
C GLU A 76 -3.61 -11.51 -6.51
N LYS A 77 -3.57 -12.62 -7.25
CA LYS A 77 -4.75 -13.45 -7.46
C LYS A 77 -5.25 -14.08 -6.16
N SER A 78 -4.35 -14.54 -5.29
CA SER A 78 -4.71 -15.13 -3.99
C SER A 78 -5.39 -14.10 -3.08
N VAL A 79 -4.90 -12.86 -3.08
CA VAL A 79 -5.55 -11.74 -2.38
C VAL A 79 -6.93 -11.46 -2.97
N TRP A 80 -7.03 -11.31 -4.30
CA TRP A 80 -8.31 -11.09 -4.98
C TRP A 80 -9.34 -12.17 -4.61
N ASP A 81 -8.98 -13.44 -4.79
CA ASP A 81 -9.87 -14.58 -4.53
C ASP A 81 -10.30 -14.63 -3.06
N SER A 82 -9.40 -14.29 -2.12
CA SER A 82 -9.72 -14.19 -0.70
C SER A 82 -10.73 -13.09 -0.40
N LEU A 83 -10.54 -11.88 -0.98
CA LEU A 83 -11.48 -10.77 -0.86
C LEU A 83 -12.85 -11.13 -1.43
N LYS A 84 -12.88 -11.74 -2.62
CA LYS A 84 -14.12 -12.20 -3.26
C LYS A 84 -14.82 -13.28 -2.45
N LYS A 85 -14.08 -14.23 -1.88
CA LYS A 85 -14.62 -15.28 -1.00
C LYS A 85 -15.28 -14.71 0.26
N LYS A 86 -14.81 -13.56 0.76
CA LYS A 86 -15.44 -12.83 1.88
C LYS A 86 -16.64 -11.97 1.45
N GLY A 87 -17.01 -11.97 0.17
CA GLY A 87 -18.18 -11.28 -0.34
C GLY A 87 -17.93 -9.83 -0.75
N PHE A 88 -16.68 -9.40 -0.89
CA PHE A 88 -16.39 -8.05 -1.37
C PHE A 88 -16.88 -7.90 -2.82
N SER A 89 -17.47 -6.75 -3.13
CA SER A 89 -17.79 -6.37 -4.52
C SER A 89 -16.51 -6.30 -5.38
N ASP A 90 -16.64 -6.26 -6.70
CA ASP A 90 -15.48 -6.10 -7.58
C ASP A 90 -14.76 -4.78 -7.31
N ALA A 91 -15.52 -3.69 -7.14
CA ALA A 91 -14.98 -2.39 -6.80
C ALA A 91 -14.33 -2.39 -5.41
N GLY A 92 -14.95 -3.03 -4.41
CA GLY A 92 -14.39 -3.17 -3.07
C GLY A 92 -13.12 -3.99 -3.02
N ALA A 93 -13.07 -5.11 -3.74
CA ALA A 93 -11.88 -5.95 -3.85
C ALA A 93 -10.74 -5.19 -4.55
N ALA A 94 -11.01 -4.57 -5.71
CA ALA A 94 -10.04 -3.78 -6.43
C ALA A 94 -9.54 -2.57 -5.62
N GLY A 95 -10.44 -1.86 -4.93
CA GLY A 95 -10.12 -0.73 -4.09
C GLY A 95 -9.23 -1.09 -2.89
N THR A 96 -9.51 -2.23 -2.26
CA THR A 96 -8.68 -2.82 -1.19
C THR A 96 -7.29 -3.16 -1.73
N MET A 97 -7.22 -3.88 -2.85
CA MET A 97 -5.94 -4.28 -3.47
C MET A 97 -5.10 -3.07 -3.92
N GLY A 98 -5.72 -2.02 -4.44
CA GLY A 98 -5.01 -0.80 -4.81
C GLY A 98 -4.29 -0.14 -3.62
N ASN A 99 -4.88 -0.23 -2.43
CA ASN A 99 -4.26 0.24 -1.19
C ASN A 99 -3.14 -0.69 -0.72
N MET A 100 -3.39 -2.00 -0.61
CA MET A 100 -2.36 -2.98 -0.22
C MET A 100 -1.15 -2.97 -1.15
N CYS A 101 -1.36 -2.74 -2.45
CA CYS A 101 -0.29 -2.57 -3.41
C CYS A 101 0.57 -1.33 -3.09
N ALA A 102 -0.07 -0.19 -2.81
CA ALA A 102 0.65 1.02 -2.42
C ALA A 102 1.39 0.89 -1.07
N GLU A 103 0.88 0.08 -0.14
CA GLU A 103 1.52 -0.16 1.16
C GLU A 103 2.78 -1.02 1.03
N SER A 104 2.72 -2.11 0.27
CA SER A 104 3.77 -3.13 0.34
C SER A 104 3.96 -3.95 -0.94
N HIS A 105 3.22 -3.65 -2.01
CA HIS A 105 3.12 -4.51 -3.20
C HIS A 105 2.77 -5.96 -2.82
N PHE A 106 1.88 -6.11 -1.83
CA PHE A 106 1.46 -7.40 -1.25
C PHE A 106 2.58 -8.23 -0.63
N ASN A 107 3.73 -7.64 -0.30
CA ASN A 107 4.80 -8.36 0.38
C ASN A 107 4.43 -8.60 1.86
N PRO A 108 4.16 -9.86 2.28
CA PRO A 108 3.76 -10.15 3.65
C PRO A 108 4.90 -9.92 4.66
N SER A 109 6.15 -9.89 4.19
CA SER A 109 7.34 -9.62 5.01
C SER A 109 7.80 -8.16 4.92
N ALA A 110 7.01 -7.27 4.32
CA ALA A 110 7.33 -5.85 4.29
C ALA A 110 7.48 -5.29 5.71
N GLY A 111 8.43 -4.38 5.88
CA GLY A 111 8.76 -3.76 7.15
C GLY A 111 9.47 -2.44 6.94
N TYR A 112 8.87 -1.34 7.41
CA TYR A 112 9.48 -0.01 7.35
C TYR A 112 8.96 0.86 8.49
N CYS A 113 9.84 1.62 9.15
CA CYS A 113 9.52 2.56 10.23
C CYS A 113 8.55 2.06 11.33
N GLY A 114 8.58 0.76 11.65
CA GLY A 114 7.69 0.15 12.67
C GLY A 114 6.31 -0.27 12.16
N HIS A 115 6.15 -0.33 10.84
CA HIS A 115 4.96 -0.81 10.13
C HIS A 115 5.28 -2.07 9.31
N TYR A 116 4.38 -3.06 9.30
CA TYR A 116 4.67 -4.39 8.77
C TYR A 116 3.53 -5.02 7.95
N GLY A 117 3.89 -5.90 7.02
CA GLY A 117 2.95 -6.75 6.28
C GLY A 117 2.15 -6.04 5.21
N ILE A 118 1.16 -6.74 4.63
CA ILE A 118 0.47 -6.30 3.42
C ILE A 118 -0.30 -4.97 3.56
N CYS A 119 -0.73 -4.63 4.78
CA CYS A 119 -1.39 -3.37 5.12
C CYS A 119 -0.52 -2.45 6.00
N GLN A 120 0.80 -2.68 6.07
CA GLN A 120 1.72 -1.86 6.87
C GLN A 120 1.20 -1.56 8.29
N TRP A 121 0.74 -2.60 9.01
CA TRP A 121 0.23 -2.47 10.37
C TRP A 121 1.33 -1.93 11.28
N GLY A 122 1.04 -0.84 12.00
CA GLY A 122 1.95 -0.24 12.98
C GLY A 122 1.36 -0.22 14.40
N GLY A 123 2.21 0.05 15.38
CA GLY A 123 1.81 0.21 16.79
C GLY A 123 0.93 -0.93 17.30
N GLY A 124 -0.17 -0.59 17.98
CA GLY A 124 -1.09 -1.58 18.55
C GLY A 124 -1.75 -2.51 17.53
N ARG A 125 -1.87 -2.08 16.25
CA ARG A 125 -2.41 -2.94 15.19
C ARG A 125 -1.44 -4.06 14.82
N TYR A 126 -0.13 -3.76 14.79
CA TYR A 126 0.89 -4.79 14.59
C TYR A 126 0.95 -5.76 15.78
N THR A 127 0.88 -5.26 17.01
CA THR A 127 0.76 -6.11 18.20
C THR A 127 -0.46 -7.02 18.10
N GLY A 128 -1.60 -6.51 17.61
CA GLY A 128 -2.79 -7.31 17.34
C GLY A 128 -2.55 -8.42 16.32
N LEU A 129 -1.85 -8.13 15.22
CA LEU A 129 -1.50 -9.14 14.20
C LEU A 129 -0.61 -10.24 14.78
N VAL A 130 0.45 -9.87 15.50
CA VAL A 130 1.37 -10.85 16.13
C VAL A 130 0.63 -11.71 17.15
N ASN A 131 -0.25 -11.11 17.96
CA ASN A 131 -1.06 -11.84 18.92
C ASN A 131 -2.09 -12.77 18.23
N TYR A 132 -2.67 -12.33 17.11
CA TYR A 132 -3.59 -13.15 16.32
C TYR A 132 -2.88 -14.36 15.71
N ALA A 133 -1.65 -14.17 15.22
CA ALA A 133 -0.83 -15.23 14.66
C ALA A 133 -0.45 -16.28 15.73
N GLY A 134 -0.20 -15.86 16.97
CA GLY A 134 0.17 -16.76 18.05
C GLY A 134 1.49 -17.46 17.77
N GLU A 135 1.49 -18.79 17.69
CA GLU A 135 2.66 -19.59 17.32
C GLU A 135 2.90 -19.65 15.80
N ALA A 136 1.89 -19.27 15.00
CA ALA A 136 2.02 -19.22 13.56
C ALA A 136 2.83 -17.98 13.11
N PRO A 137 3.48 -18.02 11.92
CA PRO A 137 4.19 -16.88 11.38
C PRO A 137 3.24 -15.73 11.02
N TRP A 138 3.45 -14.55 11.62
CA TRP A 138 2.68 -13.33 11.32
C TRP A 138 2.87 -12.84 9.88
N ASN A 139 4.00 -13.19 9.25
CA ASN A 139 4.34 -12.81 7.88
C ASN A 139 3.87 -13.84 6.83
N ASN A 140 2.95 -14.74 7.19
CA ASN A 140 2.22 -15.54 6.22
C ASN A 140 1.06 -14.71 5.64
N LEU A 141 0.89 -14.73 4.31
CA LEU A 141 -0.17 -14.01 3.60
C LEU A 141 -1.57 -14.38 4.11
N GLU A 142 -1.85 -15.67 4.32
CA GLU A 142 -3.14 -16.16 4.80
C GLU A 142 -3.45 -15.63 6.20
N THR A 143 -2.47 -15.72 7.11
CA THR A 143 -2.58 -15.16 8.47
C THR A 143 -2.90 -13.66 8.44
N GLN A 144 -2.24 -12.91 7.56
CA GLN A 144 -2.46 -11.47 7.42
C GLN A 144 -3.81 -11.12 6.81
N LEU A 145 -4.28 -11.90 5.83
CA LEU A 145 -5.62 -11.72 5.26
C LEU A 145 -6.70 -12.04 6.29
N ASP A 146 -6.55 -13.12 7.05
CA ASP A 146 -7.50 -13.47 8.11
C ASP A 146 -7.54 -12.43 9.23
N TYR A 147 -6.37 -11.93 9.64
CA TYR A 147 -6.29 -10.81 10.59
C TYR A 147 -6.93 -9.53 10.02
N PHE A 148 -6.66 -9.19 8.76
CA PHE A 148 -7.29 -8.08 8.05
C PHE A 148 -8.83 -8.17 8.12
N PHE A 149 -9.39 -9.34 7.77
CA PHE A 149 -10.84 -9.54 7.80
C PHE A 149 -11.42 -9.42 9.21
N MET A 150 -10.80 -10.06 10.19
CA MET A 150 -11.20 -9.96 11.60
C MET A 150 -11.17 -8.50 12.08
N GLU A 151 -10.08 -7.78 11.79
CA GLU A 151 -9.92 -6.38 12.18
C GLU A 151 -10.99 -5.50 11.52
N CYS A 152 -11.28 -5.69 10.23
CA CYS A 152 -12.34 -4.97 9.54
C CYS A 152 -13.72 -5.20 10.17
N GLN A 153 -14.10 -6.45 10.42
CA GLN A 153 -15.41 -6.79 11.01
C GLN A 153 -15.53 -6.34 12.46
N LYS A 154 -14.42 -6.25 13.20
CA LYS A 154 -14.44 -5.87 14.61
C LYS A 154 -14.37 -4.36 14.81
N ASN A 155 -13.44 -3.70 14.14
CA ASN A 155 -13.04 -2.33 14.42
C ASN A 155 -13.37 -1.35 13.29
N TYR A 156 -13.55 -1.84 12.06
CA TYR A 156 -13.78 -1.01 10.87
C TYR A 156 -15.02 -1.45 10.09
N ASN A 157 -16.14 -1.67 10.78
CA ASN A 157 -17.39 -2.14 10.16
C ASN A 157 -17.88 -1.28 9.00
N GLY A 158 -17.64 0.03 9.06
CA GLY A 158 -17.93 0.93 7.93
C GLY A 158 -17.11 0.58 6.68
N VAL A 159 -15.82 0.25 6.83
CA VAL A 159 -14.96 -0.19 5.73
C VAL A 159 -15.46 -1.53 5.18
N TRP A 160 -15.73 -2.50 6.06
CA TRP A 160 -16.29 -3.80 5.66
C TRP A 160 -17.56 -3.64 4.82
N ASN A 161 -18.50 -2.84 5.30
CA ASN A 161 -19.77 -2.60 4.59
C ASN A 161 -19.56 -1.88 3.26
N GLU A 162 -18.69 -0.87 3.20
CA GLU A 162 -18.39 -0.21 1.93
C GLU A 162 -17.75 -1.19 0.94
N MET A 163 -16.80 -2.04 1.36
CA MET A 163 -16.15 -2.98 0.43
C MET A 163 -17.10 -4.06 -0.10
N ILE A 164 -18.09 -4.48 0.69
CA ILE A 164 -19.13 -5.40 0.21
C ILE A 164 -20.05 -4.74 -0.83
N ASN A 165 -20.40 -3.46 -0.65
CA ASN A 165 -21.48 -2.83 -1.42
C ASN A 165 -21.01 -1.88 -2.53
N ALA A 166 -19.75 -1.45 -2.53
CA ALA A 166 -19.27 -0.45 -3.48
C ALA A 166 -19.44 -0.90 -4.94
N THR A 167 -19.86 0.03 -5.79
CA THR A 167 -19.91 -0.17 -7.25
C THR A 167 -18.90 0.70 -7.99
N ASP A 168 -18.34 1.71 -7.31
CA ASP A 168 -17.32 2.61 -7.85
C ASP A 168 -15.96 2.29 -7.21
N VAL A 169 -15.01 1.88 -8.05
CA VAL A 169 -13.66 1.52 -7.62
C VAL A 169 -12.93 2.70 -6.98
N ILE A 170 -13.15 3.93 -7.45
CA ILE A 170 -12.52 5.13 -6.87
C ILE A 170 -13.04 5.36 -5.46
N ARG A 171 -14.36 5.28 -5.27
CA ARG A 171 -14.97 5.42 -3.95
C ARG A 171 -14.46 4.37 -2.99
N ALA A 172 -14.38 3.10 -3.42
CA ALA A 172 -13.84 2.03 -2.59
C ALA A 172 -12.37 2.28 -2.18
N THR A 173 -11.52 2.65 -3.14
CA THR A 173 -10.11 2.97 -2.87
C THR A 173 -9.97 4.11 -1.88
N ASP A 174 -10.72 5.18 -2.09
CA ASP A 174 -10.69 6.39 -1.28
C ASP A 174 -11.16 6.11 0.16
N TYR A 175 -12.27 5.39 0.29
CA TYR A 175 -12.84 5.03 1.59
C TYR A 175 -11.86 4.15 2.37
N PHE A 176 -11.22 3.18 1.71
CA PHE A 176 -10.22 2.35 2.36
C PHE A 176 -9.00 3.16 2.82
N CYS A 177 -8.45 4.05 1.97
CA CYS A 177 -7.31 4.90 2.36
C CYS A 177 -7.67 5.82 3.54
N ALA A 178 -8.87 6.41 3.50
CA ALA A 178 -9.30 7.38 4.51
C ALA A 178 -9.63 6.74 5.86
N TYR A 179 -10.20 5.53 5.88
CA TYR A 179 -10.80 4.95 7.08
C TYR A 179 -10.12 3.68 7.58
N TYR A 180 -9.40 2.92 6.74
CA TYR A 180 -8.65 1.74 7.17
C TYR A 180 -7.14 2.03 7.29
N GLU A 181 -6.51 2.51 6.21
CA GLU A 181 -5.07 2.82 6.24
C GLU A 181 -4.80 4.09 7.04
N ILE A 182 -5.70 5.08 6.95
CA ILE A 182 -5.53 6.41 7.51
C ILE A 182 -4.17 6.95 7.04
N CYS A 183 -4.13 7.29 5.76
CA CYS A 183 -2.94 7.68 5.01
C CYS A 183 -2.78 9.22 4.95
N PRO A 184 -2.63 9.98 6.07
CA PRO A 184 -2.73 11.44 6.05
C PRO A 184 -1.63 12.06 5.18
N GLY A 185 -2.05 12.94 4.27
CA GLY A 185 -1.17 13.79 3.49
C GLY A 185 -1.12 15.21 4.05
N THR A 186 -0.24 16.04 3.49
CA THR A 186 -0.19 17.48 3.77
C THR A 186 -0.79 18.25 2.59
N LEU A 187 -1.79 19.09 2.84
CA LEU A 187 -2.38 19.96 1.81
C LEU A 187 -1.31 20.78 1.08
N GLY A 188 -1.41 20.88 -0.25
CA GLY A 188 -0.50 21.69 -1.10
C GLY A 188 0.74 20.95 -1.62
N ASN A 189 0.91 19.67 -1.30
CA ASN A 189 1.91 18.82 -1.96
C ASN A 189 1.26 18.11 -3.16
N TRP A 190 1.89 18.25 -4.34
CA TRP A 190 1.42 17.76 -5.64
C TRP A 190 1.32 16.23 -5.73
N ALA A 191 1.97 15.51 -4.81
CA ALA A 191 1.92 14.05 -4.70
C ALA A 191 0.66 13.53 -3.97
N TYR A 192 -0.27 14.40 -3.58
CA TYR A 192 -1.48 14.04 -2.83
C TYR A 192 -2.76 14.46 -3.57
N SER A 193 -3.69 13.51 -3.68
CA SER A 193 -5.06 13.83 -4.06
C SER A 193 -5.91 14.03 -2.80
N THR A 194 -7.05 14.71 -2.95
CA THR A 194 -7.94 15.01 -1.83
C THR A 194 -9.21 14.16 -1.84
N ILE A 195 -9.72 13.88 -0.64
CA ILE A 195 -11.07 13.39 -0.38
C ILE A 195 -11.70 14.44 0.54
N ASP A 196 -12.81 15.05 0.12
CA ASP A 196 -13.51 16.10 0.87
C ASP A 196 -12.59 17.22 1.41
N GLY A 197 -11.61 17.63 0.60
CA GLY A 197 -10.66 18.69 0.96
C GLY A 197 -9.55 18.28 1.93
N LYS A 198 -9.43 17.01 2.31
CA LYS A 198 -8.29 16.46 3.07
C LYS A 198 -7.32 15.74 2.15
N ALA A 199 -6.02 15.97 2.33
CA ALA A 199 -4.98 15.32 1.53
C ALA A 199 -4.65 13.93 2.06
N TYR A 200 -4.39 13.00 1.14
CA TYR A 200 -4.01 11.62 1.45
C TYR A 200 -2.81 11.16 0.61
N GLN A 201 -1.90 10.41 1.24
CA GLN A 201 -0.66 9.94 0.63
C GLN A 201 -0.88 8.86 -0.42
N GLY A 202 -0.30 9.05 -1.61
CA GLY A 202 -0.30 8.05 -2.68
C GLY A 202 -1.69 7.80 -3.28
N LEU A 203 -2.67 8.66 -3.02
CA LEU A 203 -4.07 8.39 -3.40
C LEU A 203 -4.26 8.27 -4.94
N ALA A 204 -3.49 9.02 -5.73
CA ALA A 204 -3.51 8.88 -7.19
C ALA A 204 -3.02 7.48 -7.63
N ASP A 205 -1.91 7.01 -7.06
CA ASP A 205 -1.33 5.70 -7.37
C ASP A 205 -2.25 4.56 -6.90
N ARG A 206 -2.80 4.67 -5.67
CA ARG A 206 -3.79 3.71 -5.13
C ARG A 206 -4.99 3.56 -6.07
N ARG A 207 -5.52 4.68 -6.58
CA ARG A 207 -6.62 4.69 -7.55
C ARG A 207 -6.21 4.06 -8.88
N ALA A 208 -4.98 4.32 -9.35
CA ALA A 208 -4.46 3.73 -10.57
C ALA A 208 -4.30 2.20 -10.44
N TYR A 209 -3.71 1.73 -9.33
CA TYR A 209 -3.60 0.31 -9.01
C TYR A 209 -4.98 -0.36 -8.90
N ALA A 210 -5.93 0.28 -8.22
CA ALA A 210 -7.28 -0.27 -8.10
C ALA A 210 -7.96 -0.41 -9.47
N LYS A 211 -7.84 0.59 -10.37
CA LYS A 211 -8.34 0.45 -11.75
C LYS A 211 -7.66 -0.70 -12.49
N ALA A 212 -6.35 -0.87 -12.33
CA ALA A 212 -5.62 -1.97 -12.94
C ALA A 212 -6.12 -3.33 -12.44
N TYR A 213 -6.35 -3.49 -11.13
CA TYR A 213 -6.91 -4.74 -10.57
C TYR A 213 -8.37 -4.99 -10.97
N MET A 214 -9.16 -3.93 -11.09
CA MET A 214 -10.53 -4.01 -11.62
C MET A 214 -10.53 -4.54 -13.06
N GLN A 215 -9.66 -4.01 -13.92
CA GLN A 215 -9.51 -4.48 -15.30
C GLN A 215 -8.98 -5.92 -15.35
N LYS A 216 -7.94 -6.21 -14.57
CA LYS A 216 -7.23 -7.50 -14.54
C LYS A 216 -8.14 -8.64 -14.09
N PHE A 217 -8.89 -8.46 -13.00
CA PHE A 217 -9.59 -9.57 -12.35
C PHE A 217 -11.11 -9.53 -12.48
N ALA A 218 -11.75 -8.36 -12.51
CA ALA A 218 -13.22 -8.29 -12.62
C ALA A 218 -13.71 -8.36 -14.07
N GLN A 219 -12.99 -7.71 -14.99
CA GLN A 219 -13.40 -7.59 -16.40
C GLN A 219 -12.83 -8.69 -17.32
N GLY A 220 -12.12 -9.67 -16.74
CA GLY A 220 -11.60 -10.83 -17.45
C GLY A 220 -10.35 -10.56 -18.29
N GLY A 221 -9.54 -9.54 -17.95
CA GLY A 221 -8.22 -9.33 -18.56
C GLY A 221 -8.28 -9.25 -20.08
N LYS A 222 -9.08 -8.31 -20.61
CA LYS A 222 -8.99 -7.97 -22.03
C LYS A 222 -7.88 -6.92 -22.20
N GLU A 223 -6.68 -7.40 -22.49
CA GLU A 223 -5.70 -6.66 -23.30
C GLU A 223 -6.06 -6.78 -24.78
#